data_AF-A0A5C5XAN1-F1
#
_entry.id   AF-A0A5C5XAN1-F1
#
_cell.length_a   1.000
_cell.length_b   1.000
_cell.length_c   1.000
_cell.angle_alpha   90.00
_cell.angle_beta   90.00
_cell.angle_gamma   90.00
#
_symmetry.space_group_name_H-M   'P 1'
#
loop_
_entity.id
_entity.type
_entity.pdbx_description
1 polymer ?
#
loop_
_entity_poly.entity_id
_entity_poly.type
_entity_poly.pdbx_seq_one_letter_code
_entity_poly.pdbx_strand_id
1 'polypeptide(L)'
;MLMPVLEEMAVDYSESEPENSPYSIRGFSEPGKVSCAVYDRATREHRLWLSRVWDEQLPIVAYIGLNPSTADERHNDPTVGRLQKRAKKLKYGGFIMLNAFSLRSTDPRGLKSVAEPNLPENDEFIRHGCEVADTVVCCWGTHAKLFDRHSELIELLRRLGKPVHYLGETLEGFPKHPLYLPYRAGFVQWDLAQVAV
;
A
#
# COMPACT_ATOMS: atom_id res chain seq x y z
N MET A 1 4.38 -5.82 15.14
CA MET A 1 3.01 -6.09 15.63
C MET A 1 2.08 -5.15 14.87
N LEU A 2 1.26 -5.66 13.94
CA LEU A 2 0.31 -4.84 13.14
C LEU A 2 -0.98 -4.52 13.91
N MET A 3 -1.20 -5.22 15.03
CA MET A 3 -2.38 -5.09 15.90
C MET A 3 -2.42 -3.73 16.64
N PRO A 4 -1.35 -3.24 17.29
CA PRO A 4 -1.34 -1.93 17.97
C PRO A 4 -1.57 -0.75 17.03
N VAL A 5 -1.16 -0.88 15.77
CA VAL A 5 -1.26 0.14 14.71
C VAL A 5 -2.71 0.45 14.36
N LEU A 6 -3.53 -0.59 14.29
CA LEU A 6 -4.95 -0.43 14.04
C LEU A 6 -5.64 0.01 15.35
N GLU A 7 -5.25 -0.51 16.51
CA GLU A 7 -5.76 -0.05 17.82
C GLU A 7 -5.51 1.46 18.09
N GLU A 8 -4.32 2.00 17.77
CA GLU A 8 -4.00 3.43 17.90
C GLU A 8 -4.79 4.31 16.92
N MET A 9 -5.17 3.78 15.76
CA MET A 9 -6.06 4.44 14.80
C MET A 9 -7.55 4.27 15.15
N ALA A 10 -7.86 3.82 16.38
CA ALA A 10 -9.20 3.48 16.85
C ALA A 10 -9.91 2.43 15.98
N VAL A 11 -9.15 1.53 15.35
CA VAL A 11 -9.70 0.39 14.61
C VAL A 11 -9.94 -0.73 15.61
N ASP A 12 -11.17 -0.80 16.10
CA ASP A 12 -11.65 -1.99 16.78
C ASP A 12 -11.83 -3.12 15.74
N TYR A 13 -11.24 -4.28 16.02
CA TYR A 13 -11.42 -5.50 15.22
C TYR A 13 -12.77 -6.17 15.52
N SER A 14 -13.53 -5.67 16.50
CA SER A 14 -14.92 -6.05 16.71
C SER A 14 -15.76 -5.68 15.47
N GLU A 15 -16.83 -6.42 15.23
CA GLU A 15 -17.74 -6.15 14.10
C GLU A 15 -18.42 -4.77 14.18
N SER A 16 -18.26 -4.03 15.29
CA SER A 16 -18.74 -2.67 15.46
C SER A 16 -17.65 -1.66 15.16
N GLU A 17 -17.72 -1.05 13.98
CA GLU A 17 -16.93 0.15 13.66
C GLU A 17 -17.19 1.24 14.72
N PRO A 18 -16.17 1.99 15.18
CA PRO A 18 -16.40 3.09 16.10
C PRO A 18 -17.38 4.07 15.46
N GLU A 19 -18.45 4.40 16.20
CA GLU A 19 -19.60 5.17 15.71
C GLU A 19 -19.21 6.54 15.12
N ASN A 20 -18.02 7.06 15.48
CA ASN A 20 -17.47 8.36 15.06
C ASN A 20 -16.19 8.30 14.21
N SER A 21 -15.74 7.13 13.74
CA SER A 21 -14.55 7.06 12.86
C SER A 21 -14.89 7.57 11.46
N PRO A 22 -14.05 8.40 10.79
CA PRO A 22 -14.25 8.76 9.38
C PRO A 22 -13.97 7.60 8.42
N TYR A 23 -13.52 6.44 8.95
CA TYR A 23 -13.13 5.29 8.17
C TYR A 23 -14.10 4.12 8.35
N SER A 24 -14.32 3.36 7.28
CA SER A 24 -14.93 2.02 7.35
C SER A 24 -13.81 0.98 7.35
N ILE A 25 -13.76 0.17 8.40
CA ILE A 25 -12.70 -0.81 8.59
C ILE A 25 -13.28 -2.21 8.49
N ARG A 26 -12.67 -3.05 7.67
CA ARG A 26 -13.15 -4.39 7.36
C ARG A 26 -12.07 -5.40 7.69
N GLY A 27 -12.33 -6.23 8.70
CA GLY A 27 -11.50 -7.35 9.09
C GLY A 27 -11.96 -8.66 8.44
N PHE A 28 -11.02 -9.54 8.15
CA PHE A 28 -11.29 -10.94 7.82
C PHE A 28 -10.20 -11.84 8.35
N SER A 29 -10.61 -12.91 9.02
CA SER A 29 -9.71 -13.91 9.59
C SER A 29 -10.10 -15.31 9.13
N GLU A 30 -9.11 -16.09 8.73
CA GLU A 30 -9.19 -17.52 8.47
C GLU A 30 -7.99 -18.22 9.14
N PRO A 31 -7.99 -19.55 9.33
CA PRO A 31 -6.87 -20.23 9.96
C PRO A 31 -5.52 -19.87 9.32
N GLY A 32 -4.63 -19.25 10.11
CA GLY A 32 -3.29 -18.83 9.67
C GLY A 32 -3.25 -17.58 8.79
N LYS A 33 -4.32 -16.77 8.71
CA LYS A 33 -4.31 -15.49 8.01
C LYS A 33 -5.30 -14.48 8.60
N VAL A 34 -4.80 -13.30 8.96
CA VAL A 34 -5.59 -12.12 9.33
C VAL A 34 -5.43 -11.04 8.27
N SER A 35 -6.52 -10.39 7.91
CA SER A 35 -6.59 -9.40 6.84
C SER A 35 -7.40 -8.19 7.31
N CYS A 36 -6.99 -6.99 6.91
CA CYS A 36 -7.71 -5.76 7.20
C CYS A 36 -7.70 -4.85 5.97
N ALA A 37 -8.79 -4.15 5.72
CA ALA A 37 -8.88 -3.09 4.73
C ALA A 37 -9.53 -1.85 5.36
N VAL A 38 -8.95 -0.67 5.10
CA VAL A 38 -9.47 0.62 5.58
C VAL A 38 -9.90 1.46 4.38
N TYR A 39 -11.13 1.93 4.44
CA TYR A 39 -11.76 2.75 3.42
C TYR A 39 -12.26 4.07 4.02
N ASP A 40 -12.58 5.04 3.16
CA ASP A 40 -13.45 6.13 3.59
C ASP A 40 -14.82 5.58 4.01
N ARG A 41 -15.41 6.12 5.08
CA ARG A 41 -16.69 5.64 5.61
C ARG A 41 -17.85 5.93 4.65
N ALA A 42 -17.82 7.10 4.00
CA ALA A 42 -18.98 7.63 3.29
C ALA A 42 -19.35 6.79 2.05
N THR A 43 -18.35 6.35 1.28
CA THR A 43 -18.56 5.73 -0.04
C THR A 43 -17.83 4.40 -0.21
N ARG A 44 -16.70 4.21 0.49
CA ARG A 44 -15.73 3.14 0.23
C ARG A 44 -15.15 3.16 -1.19
N GLU A 45 -15.19 4.30 -1.87
CA GLU A 45 -14.54 4.51 -3.15
C GLU A 45 -13.04 4.72 -2.97
N HIS A 46 -12.58 5.09 -1.77
CA HIS A 46 -11.18 5.24 -1.44
C HIS A 46 -10.72 4.14 -0.48
N ARG A 47 -9.58 3.51 -0.77
CA ARG A 47 -8.94 2.53 0.11
C ARG A 47 -7.56 3.02 0.50
N LEU A 48 -7.40 3.32 1.78
CA LEU A 48 -6.20 3.89 2.39
C LEU A 48 -5.22 2.80 2.83
N TRP A 49 -5.76 1.62 3.16
CA TRP A 49 -4.97 0.51 3.69
C TRP A 49 -5.49 -0.84 3.26
N LEU A 50 -4.58 -1.78 3.06
CA LEU A 50 -4.88 -3.20 2.95
C LEU A 50 -3.73 -4.00 3.56
N SER A 51 -4.00 -4.87 4.52
CA SER A 51 -2.99 -5.78 5.08
C SER A 51 -3.38 -7.24 4.97
N ARG A 52 -2.35 -8.08 4.94
CA ARG A 52 -2.41 -9.54 5.09
C ARG A 52 -1.29 -9.96 6.01
N VAL A 53 -1.61 -10.74 7.03
CA VAL A 53 -0.63 -11.31 7.97
C VAL A 53 -0.92 -12.79 8.11
N TRP A 54 0.09 -13.63 7.90
CA TRP A 54 0.01 -15.08 8.06
C TRP A 54 1.01 -15.62 9.10
N ASP A 55 2.00 -14.83 9.49
CA ASP A 55 2.94 -15.15 10.55
C ASP A 55 3.42 -13.85 11.23
N GLU A 56 3.06 -13.65 12.49
CA GLU A 56 3.41 -12.43 13.23
C GLU A 56 4.86 -12.41 13.74
N GLN A 57 5.56 -13.56 13.70
CA GLN A 57 6.95 -13.68 14.13
C GLN A 57 7.95 -13.32 13.02
N LEU A 58 7.45 -13.15 11.78
CA LEU A 58 8.25 -12.84 10.60
C LEU A 58 8.08 -11.37 10.19
N PRO A 59 9.06 -10.79 9.47
CA PRO A 59 9.01 -9.39 9.05
C PRO A 59 7.83 -9.11 8.11
N ILE A 60 7.41 -7.85 8.03
CA ILE A 60 6.35 -7.36 7.15
C ILE A 60 6.92 -6.40 6.11
N VAL A 61 6.41 -6.48 4.88
CA VAL A 61 6.76 -5.57 3.79
C VAL A 61 5.59 -4.64 3.45
N ALA A 62 5.85 -3.33 3.37
CA ALA A 62 4.92 -2.38 2.79
C ALA A 62 5.20 -2.23 1.29
N TYR A 63 4.16 -2.35 0.47
CA TYR A 63 4.19 -2.01 -0.95
C TYR A 63 3.45 -0.70 -1.17
N ILE A 64 4.01 0.20 -1.99
CA ILE A 64 3.34 1.42 -2.44
C ILE A 64 3.04 1.31 -3.93
N GLY A 65 1.79 0.96 -4.24
CA GLY A 65 1.26 0.88 -5.60
C GLY A 65 0.74 2.21 -6.12
N LEU A 66 0.11 2.19 -7.30
CA LEU A 66 -0.47 3.39 -7.90
C LEU A 66 -1.79 3.76 -7.25
N ASN A 67 -2.79 2.89 -7.40
CA ASN A 67 -4.14 3.08 -6.91
C ASN A 67 -4.75 1.71 -6.60
N PRO A 68 -5.67 1.62 -5.60
CA PRO A 68 -6.41 0.40 -5.34
C PRO A 68 -7.20 -0.07 -6.57
N SER A 69 -7.28 -1.40 -6.76
CA SER A 69 -8.20 -2.02 -7.71
C SER A 69 -9.33 -2.74 -6.94
N THR A 70 -9.44 -4.06 -7.08
CA THR A 70 -10.59 -4.83 -6.56
C THR A 70 -10.28 -5.65 -5.33
N ALA A 71 -9.01 -5.73 -4.87
CA ALA A 71 -8.71 -6.42 -3.63
C ALA A 71 -9.46 -5.79 -2.44
N ASP A 72 -10.03 -6.62 -1.59
CA ASP A 72 -10.72 -6.24 -0.35
C ASP A 72 -10.11 -7.01 0.83
N GLU A 73 -10.71 -7.05 2.00
CA GLU A 73 -10.17 -7.81 3.14
C GLU A 73 -10.16 -9.34 2.93
N ARG A 74 -10.93 -9.86 1.97
CA ARG A 74 -11.14 -11.31 1.72
C ARG A 74 -10.39 -11.80 0.48
N HIS A 75 -10.44 -11.02 -0.59
CA HIS A 75 -10.03 -11.41 -1.94
C HIS A 75 -8.87 -10.56 -2.42
N ASN A 76 -8.00 -11.20 -3.20
CA ASN A 76 -6.90 -10.53 -3.88
C ASN A 76 -7.29 -10.25 -5.34
N ASP A 77 -6.90 -9.08 -5.83
CA ASP A 77 -6.78 -8.82 -7.27
C ASP A 77 -5.44 -9.39 -7.81
N PRO A 78 -5.20 -9.37 -9.14
CA PRO A 78 -3.97 -9.92 -9.72
C PRO A 78 -2.68 -9.31 -9.16
N THR A 79 -2.68 -8.01 -8.84
CA THR A 79 -1.51 -7.30 -8.30
C THR A 79 -1.24 -7.73 -6.88
N VAL A 80 -2.25 -7.67 -6.00
CA VAL A 80 -2.14 -8.07 -4.60
C VAL A 80 -1.79 -9.56 -4.48
N GLY A 81 -2.39 -10.42 -5.30
CA GLY A 81 -2.06 -11.84 -5.34
C GLY A 81 -0.60 -12.11 -5.73
N ARG A 82 -0.03 -11.30 -6.64
CA ARG A 82 1.38 -11.39 -7.03
C ARG A 82 2.32 -10.91 -5.93
N LEU A 83 1.98 -9.80 -5.27
CA LEU A 83 2.76 -9.24 -4.16
C LEU A 83 2.75 -10.19 -2.94
N GLN A 84 1.61 -10.81 -2.64
CA GLN A 84 1.51 -11.85 -1.61
C GLN A 84 2.44 -13.04 -1.91
N LYS A 85 2.42 -13.56 -3.14
CA LYS A 85 3.31 -14.67 -3.55
C LYS A 85 4.78 -14.29 -3.42
N ARG A 86 5.13 -13.05 -3.77
CA ARG A 86 6.49 -12.50 -3.64
C ARG A 86 6.92 -12.40 -2.18
N ALA A 87 6.09 -11.81 -1.31
CA ALA A 87 6.35 -11.70 0.12
C ALA A 87 6.58 -13.08 0.77
N LYS A 88 5.71 -14.06 0.47
CA LYS A 88 5.87 -15.45 0.96
C LYS A 88 7.18 -16.09 0.48
N LYS A 89 7.55 -15.90 -0.80
CA LYS A 89 8.80 -16.42 -1.35
C LYS A 89 10.04 -15.81 -0.68
N LEU A 90 9.95 -14.54 -0.31
CA LEU A 90 10.99 -13.79 0.39
C LEU A 90 10.92 -13.94 1.93
N LYS A 91 10.10 -14.86 2.45
CA LYS A 91 10.02 -15.21 3.88
C LYS A 91 9.51 -14.08 4.80
N TYR A 92 8.68 -13.19 4.26
CA TYR A 92 7.89 -12.27 5.08
C TYR A 92 6.68 -12.98 5.70
N GLY A 93 6.25 -12.49 6.85
CA GLY A 93 5.07 -12.92 7.60
C GLY A 93 3.78 -12.22 7.19
N GLY A 94 3.90 -11.12 6.45
CA GLY A 94 2.76 -10.36 5.96
C GLY A 94 3.17 -9.24 5.01
N PHE A 95 2.17 -8.51 4.53
CA PHE A 95 2.40 -7.27 3.82
C PHE A 95 1.31 -6.23 4.12
N ILE A 96 1.68 -4.97 3.91
CA ILE A 96 0.77 -3.83 3.80
C ILE A 96 0.78 -3.38 2.33
N MET A 97 -0.38 -3.07 1.77
CA MET A 97 -0.54 -2.50 0.44
C MET A 97 -1.13 -1.10 0.57
N LEU A 98 -0.26 -0.12 0.35
CA LEU A 98 -0.53 1.30 0.24
C LEU A 98 -0.56 1.72 -1.23
N ASN A 99 -1.07 2.91 -1.52
CA ASN A 99 -1.14 3.40 -2.89
C ASN A 99 -0.91 4.91 -2.96
N ALA A 100 -0.27 5.36 -4.05
CA ALA A 100 -0.05 6.77 -4.34
C ALA A 100 -1.35 7.58 -4.32
N PHE A 101 -2.41 7.01 -4.88
CA PHE A 101 -3.78 7.56 -4.88
C PHE A 101 -4.69 6.62 -4.10
N SER A 102 -5.62 7.15 -3.32
CA SER A 102 -6.55 6.33 -2.55
C SER A 102 -7.76 5.84 -3.36
N LEU A 103 -8.11 6.49 -4.49
CA LEU A 103 -9.28 6.10 -5.29
C LEU A 103 -9.15 4.66 -5.85
N ARG A 104 -10.19 3.86 -5.60
CA ARG A 104 -10.35 2.52 -6.16
C ARG A 104 -10.77 2.61 -7.62
N SER A 105 -9.91 2.11 -8.50
CA SER A 105 -10.20 2.04 -9.93
C SER A 105 -9.43 0.89 -10.58
N THR A 106 -10.11 0.07 -11.38
CA THR A 106 -9.47 -1.00 -12.17
C THR A 106 -8.65 -0.46 -13.32
N ASP A 107 -8.96 0.75 -13.79
CA ASP A 107 -8.26 1.42 -14.88
C ASP A 107 -7.58 2.69 -14.33
N PRO A 108 -6.24 2.78 -14.33
CA PRO A 108 -5.54 3.96 -13.81
C PRO A 108 -5.87 5.25 -14.56
N ARG A 109 -6.45 5.16 -15.77
CA ARG A 109 -6.96 6.35 -16.48
C ARG A 109 -8.14 7.00 -15.76
N GLY A 110 -8.86 6.25 -14.93
CA GLY A 110 -9.94 6.77 -14.09
C GLY A 110 -9.49 7.85 -13.11
N LEU A 111 -8.22 7.87 -12.71
CA LEU A 111 -7.65 8.90 -11.83
C LEU A 111 -7.73 10.31 -12.43
N LYS A 112 -7.76 10.43 -13.78
CA LYS A 112 -7.89 11.73 -14.46
C LYS A 112 -9.33 12.22 -14.56
N SER A 113 -10.28 11.33 -14.34
CA SER A 113 -11.70 11.58 -14.62
C SER A 113 -12.48 11.99 -13.37
N VAL A 114 -11.81 12.14 -12.23
CA VAL A 114 -12.40 12.55 -10.96
C VAL A 114 -11.75 13.82 -10.45
N ALA A 115 -12.49 14.60 -9.66
CA ALA A 115 -11.97 15.80 -9.02
C ALA A 115 -10.97 15.47 -7.90
N GLU A 116 -11.22 14.39 -7.17
CA GLU A 116 -10.46 14.00 -5.98
C GLU A 116 -9.98 12.54 -6.11
N PRO A 117 -8.86 12.28 -6.82
CA PRO A 117 -8.31 10.93 -6.97
C PRO A 117 -7.55 10.44 -5.73
N ASN A 118 -7.19 11.36 -4.84
CA ASN A 118 -6.51 11.09 -3.59
C ASN A 118 -7.21 11.88 -2.48
N LEU A 119 -7.38 11.23 -1.34
CA LEU A 119 -7.87 11.89 -0.15
C LEU A 119 -6.67 12.45 0.66
N PRO A 120 -6.81 13.57 1.40
CA PRO A 120 -5.69 14.25 2.06
C PRO A 120 -4.96 13.42 3.13
N GLU A 121 -5.68 12.58 3.85
CA GLU A 121 -5.19 11.70 4.91
C GLU A 121 -4.43 10.45 4.40
N ASN A 122 -4.45 10.15 3.10
CA ASN A 122 -3.78 9.00 2.52
C ASN A 122 -2.26 9.03 2.78
N ASP A 123 -1.66 10.22 2.81
CA ASP A 123 -0.23 10.41 3.08
C ASP A 123 0.14 9.97 4.49
N GLU A 124 -0.77 10.14 5.47
CA GLU A 124 -0.57 9.67 6.83
C GLU A 124 -0.64 8.14 6.90
N PHE A 125 -1.55 7.50 6.17
CA PHE A 125 -1.57 6.04 6.04
C PHE A 125 -0.31 5.51 5.36
N ILE A 126 0.20 6.20 4.34
CA ILE A 126 1.46 5.84 3.69
C ILE A 126 2.62 5.94 4.68
N ARG A 127 2.75 7.09 5.35
CA ARG A 127 3.78 7.37 6.36
C ARG A 127 3.78 6.28 7.43
N HIS A 128 2.62 6.03 8.01
CA HIS A 128 2.47 5.06 9.09
C HIS A 128 2.76 3.62 8.63
N GLY A 129 2.26 3.21 7.47
CA GLY A 129 2.55 1.88 6.93
C GLY A 129 4.04 1.68 6.64
N CYS A 130 4.74 2.74 6.22
CA CYS A 130 6.19 2.71 6.05
C CYS A 130 6.95 2.64 7.38
N GLU A 131 6.47 3.32 8.43
CA GLU A 131 7.06 3.25 9.78
C GLU A 131 6.96 1.85 10.38
N VAL A 132 5.79 1.23 10.25
CA VAL A 132 5.45 -0.09 10.81
C VAL A 132 6.13 -1.24 10.07
N ALA A 133 6.30 -1.15 8.75
CA ALA A 133 6.92 -2.21 7.98
C ALA A 133 8.43 -2.28 8.16
N ASP A 134 8.98 -3.50 8.15
CA ASP A 134 10.42 -3.76 8.16
C ASP A 134 11.06 -3.44 6.80
N THR A 135 10.29 -3.46 5.72
CA THR A 135 10.76 -3.17 4.36
C THR A 135 9.72 -2.37 3.60
N VAL A 136 10.14 -1.29 2.92
CA VAL A 136 9.28 -0.48 2.04
C VAL A 136 9.67 -0.74 0.59
N VAL A 137 8.69 -1.02 -0.27
CA VAL A 137 8.88 -1.31 -1.70
C VAL A 137 7.93 -0.49 -2.57
N CYS A 138 8.47 0.38 -3.41
CA CYS A 138 7.71 1.20 -4.34
C CYS A 138 7.46 0.46 -5.66
N CYS A 139 6.25 0.59 -6.22
CA CYS A 139 5.86 -0.04 -7.48
C CYS A 139 4.67 0.64 -8.19
N TRP A 140 4.56 1.97 -8.13
CA TRP A 140 3.44 2.76 -8.66
C TRP A 140 3.48 3.06 -10.17
N GLY A 141 4.60 2.86 -10.85
CA GLY A 141 4.70 3.07 -12.30
C GLY A 141 4.55 4.53 -12.75
N THR A 142 4.47 4.74 -14.07
CA THR A 142 4.56 6.08 -14.68
C THR A 142 3.34 6.98 -14.44
N HIS A 143 2.19 6.43 -14.05
CA HIS A 143 0.98 7.21 -13.82
C HIS A 143 1.03 8.04 -12.53
N ALA A 144 2.00 7.83 -11.65
CA ALA A 144 2.21 8.72 -10.51
C ALA A 144 2.69 10.12 -10.92
N LYS A 145 3.04 10.37 -12.19
CA LYS A 145 3.29 11.73 -12.68
C LYS A 145 2.04 12.61 -12.75
N LEU A 146 0.85 12.01 -12.65
CA LEU A 146 -0.39 12.76 -12.54
C LEU A 146 -0.39 13.54 -11.24
N PHE A 147 -0.83 14.80 -11.30
CA PHE A 147 -0.91 15.68 -10.13
C PHE A 147 0.42 15.83 -9.36
N ASP A 148 1.56 15.66 -10.05
CA ASP A 148 2.91 15.68 -9.46
C ASP A 148 3.12 14.68 -8.30
N ARG A 149 2.29 13.64 -8.25
CA ARG A 149 2.23 12.73 -7.10
C ARG A 149 3.52 11.95 -6.86
N HIS A 150 4.30 11.71 -7.90
CA HIS A 150 5.62 11.09 -7.78
C HIS A 150 6.56 11.92 -6.90
N SER A 151 6.65 13.22 -7.17
CA SER A 151 7.53 14.15 -6.46
C SER A 151 7.14 14.25 -4.99
N GLU A 152 5.84 14.40 -4.70
CA GLU A 152 5.30 14.40 -3.35
C GLU A 152 5.68 13.14 -2.56
N LEU A 153 5.55 11.97 -3.18
CA LEU A 153 5.90 10.69 -2.54
C LEU A 153 7.40 10.55 -2.33
N ILE A 154 8.23 11.01 -3.26
CA ILE A 154 9.69 10.99 -3.08
C ILE A 154 10.08 11.87 -1.89
N GLU A 155 9.50 13.07 -1.76
CA GLU A 155 9.76 13.93 -0.61
C GLU A 155 9.27 13.32 0.71
N LEU A 156 8.08 12.73 0.72
CA LEU A 156 7.54 12.02 1.89
C LEU A 156 8.50 10.90 2.33
N LEU A 157 8.95 10.07 1.38
CA LEU A 157 9.84 8.95 1.65
C LEU A 157 11.26 9.40 2.08
N ARG A 158 11.76 10.52 1.53
CA ARG A 158 13.02 11.14 1.99
C ARG A 158 12.91 11.60 3.44
N ARG A 159 11.80 12.26 3.81
CA ARG A 159 11.56 12.73 5.19
C ARG A 159 11.45 11.59 6.19
N LEU A 160 10.93 10.43 5.78
CA LEU A 160 10.88 9.23 6.61
C LEU A 160 12.28 8.67 6.97
N GLY A 161 13.29 8.90 6.12
CA GLY A 161 14.67 8.47 6.38
C GLY A 161 14.89 6.95 6.44
N LYS A 162 13.91 6.13 6.06
CA LYS A 162 14.02 4.66 6.03
C LYS A 162 14.54 4.17 4.67
N PRO A 163 15.29 3.05 4.61
CA PRO A 163 15.66 2.43 3.35
C PRO A 163 14.42 2.04 2.53
N VAL A 164 14.30 2.63 1.34
CA VAL A 164 13.25 2.31 0.37
C VAL A 164 13.81 1.40 -0.71
N HIS A 165 12.99 0.49 -1.19
CA HIS A 165 13.33 -0.42 -2.26
C HIS A 165 12.35 -0.29 -3.42
N TYR A 166 12.69 -0.89 -4.55
CA TYR A 166 11.79 -1.07 -5.68
C TYR A 166 12.04 -2.43 -6.35
N LEU A 167 11.30 -2.71 -7.42
CA LEU A 167 11.50 -3.89 -8.26
C LEU A 167 12.19 -3.56 -9.60
N GLY A 168 12.73 -2.35 -9.70
CA GLY A 168 13.35 -1.78 -10.89
C GLY A 168 12.58 -0.56 -11.39
N GLU A 169 13.13 0.06 -12.42
CA GLU A 169 12.76 1.40 -12.85
C GLU A 169 12.32 1.42 -14.32
N THR A 170 11.35 2.28 -14.67
CA THR A 170 10.96 2.56 -16.06
C THR A 170 12.01 3.43 -16.76
N LEU A 171 11.87 3.64 -18.08
CA LEU A 171 12.75 4.57 -18.80
C LEU A 171 12.63 6.01 -18.30
N GLU A 172 11.48 6.37 -17.71
CA GLU A 172 11.21 7.70 -17.17
C GLU A 172 11.56 7.83 -15.67
N GLY A 173 12.22 6.84 -15.05
CA GLY A 173 12.64 6.96 -13.64
C GLY A 173 11.62 6.49 -12.58
N PHE A 174 10.48 5.94 -12.99
CA PHE A 174 9.43 5.51 -12.04
C PHE A 174 9.62 4.04 -11.61
N PRO A 175 9.26 3.67 -10.37
CA PRO A 175 9.33 2.28 -9.92
C PRO A 175 8.32 1.42 -10.69
N LYS A 176 8.78 0.34 -11.34
CA LYS A 176 7.96 -0.50 -12.22
C LYS A 176 6.81 -1.18 -11.48
N HIS A 177 5.65 -1.24 -12.15
CA HIS A 177 4.49 -2.02 -11.68
C HIS A 177 4.84 -3.51 -11.56
N PRO A 178 4.40 -4.22 -10.51
CA PRO A 178 4.92 -5.55 -10.21
C PRO A 178 4.38 -6.65 -11.13
N LEU A 179 3.24 -6.43 -11.79
CA LEU A 179 2.47 -7.47 -12.49
C LEU A 179 3.27 -8.23 -13.56
N TYR A 180 4.20 -7.56 -14.24
CA TYR A 180 4.98 -8.15 -15.34
C TYR A 180 6.43 -8.48 -14.96
N LEU A 181 6.84 -8.23 -13.71
CA LEU A 181 8.21 -8.46 -13.26
C LEU A 181 8.41 -9.88 -12.76
N PRO A 182 9.46 -10.61 -13.20
CA PRO A 182 9.63 -12.00 -12.82
C PRO A 182 9.87 -12.15 -11.31
N TYR A 183 9.47 -13.30 -10.73
CA TYR A 183 9.68 -13.60 -9.31
C TYR A 183 11.15 -13.80 -8.90
N ARG A 184 12.08 -13.75 -9.86
CA ARG A 184 13.53 -13.75 -9.58
C ARG A 184 14.08 -12.35 -9.29
N ALA A 185 13.37 -11.30 -9.69
CA ALA A 185 13.74 -9.94 -9.32
C ALA A 185 13.63 -9.83 -7.80
N GLY A 186 14.70 -9.46 -7.11
CA GLY A 186 14.67 -9.14 -5.68
C GLY A 186 14.21 -7.71 -5.42
N PHE A 187 14.13 -7.33 -4.16
CA PHE A 187 14.07 -5.92 -3.78
C PHE A 187 15.45 -5.32 -3.96
N VAL A 188 15.51 -4.19 -4.65
CA VAL A 188 16.75 -3.42 -4.84
C VAL A 188 16.57 -2.11 -4.10
N GLN A 189 17.55 -1.73 -3.28
CA GLN A 189 17.52 -0.46 -2.58
C GLN A 189 17.48 0.68 -3.59
N TRP A 190 16.55 1.61 -3.37
CA TRP A 190 16.35 2.77 -4.21
C TRP A 190 17.01 3.97 -3.55
N ASP A 191 18.04 4.50 -4.19
CA ASP A 191 18.73 5.71 -3.72
C ASP A 191 17.87 6.94 -4.01
N LEU A 192 16.99 7.28 -3.06
CA LEU A 192 16.10 8.42 -3.17
C LEU A 192 16.85 9.75 -3.25
N ALA A 193 18.12 9.84 -2.87
CA ALA A 193 18.88 11.09 -3.00
C ALA A 193 19.22 11.41 -4.48
N GLN A 194 19.23 10.39 -5.35
CA GLN A 194 19.54 10.52 -6.78
C GLN A 194 18.29 10.68 -7.66
N VAL A 195 17.10 10.51 -7.09
CA VAL A 195 15.83 10.63 -7.84
C VAL A 195 15.53 12.10 -8.10
N ALA A 196 15.39 12.49 -9.37
CA ALA A 196 14.93 13.83 -9.71
C ALA A 196 13.45 13.99 -9.33
N VAL A 197 13.12 15.12 -8.71
CA VAL A 197 11.75 15.60 -8.46
C VAL A 197 11.53 16.89 -9.23
#